data_AF-A0A526VIC2-F1
#
_entry.id   AF-A0A526VIC2-F1
#
_cell.length_a   1.000
_cell.length_b   1.000
_cell.length_c   1.000
_cell.angle_alpha   90.00
_cell.angle_beta   90.00
_cell.angle_gamma   90.00
#
_symmetry.space_group_name_H-M   'P 1'
#
loop_
_entity.id
_entity.type
_entity.pdbx_description
1 polymer ?
#
loop_
_entity_poly.entity_id
_entity_poly.type
_entity_poly.pdbx_seq_one_letter_code
_entity_poly.pdbx_strand_id
1 'polypeptide(L)' 'MRYRTNNEGTGYTGKDHDWPIKPEAEHFEHCPVCGQDFDKRDLGQVLHHAEPEHQPLPVEQ' A
#
# COMPACT_ATOMS: atom_id res chain seq x y z
N MET A 1 -15.76 -22.16 12.65
CA MET A 1 -15.30 -23.43 13.25
C MET A 1 -13.90 -23.18 13.80
N ARG A 2 -13.67 -23.26 15.12
CA ARG A 2 -12.32 -23.06 15.68
C ARG A 2 -11.55 -24.36 15.52
N TYR A 3 -10.59 -24.40 14.61
CA TYR A 3 -9.69 -25.54 14.49
C TYR A 3 -8.91 -25.66 15.80
N ARG A 4 -9.13 -26.75 16.55
CA ARG A 4 -8.30 -27.08 17.72
C ARG A 4 -6.99 -27.64 17.20
N THR A 5 -6.06 -26.75 16.87
CA THR A 5 -4.67 -27.13 16.63
C THR A 5 -4.09 -27.54 17.97
N ASN A 6 -3.81 -28.82 18.22
CA ASN A 6 -3.33 -29.34 19.52
C ASN A 6 -1.82 -29.10 19.71
N ASN A 7 -1.38 -27.85 19.57
CA ASN A 7 0.03 -27.44 19.66
C ASN A 7 0.22 -26.19 20.53
N GLU A 8 1.46 -25.75 20.72
CA GLU A 8 1.77 -24.58 21.56
C GLU A 8 1.12 -23.28 21.08
N GLY A 9 0.73 -23.21 19.80
CA GLY A 9 0.03 -22.09 19.18
C GLY A 9 -1.48 -22.06 19.44
N THR A 10 -2.05 -23.04 20.17
CA THR A 10 -3.49 -23.07 20.47
C THR A 10 -3.95 -21.78 21.14
N GLY A 11 -4.93 -21.09 20.55
CA GLY A 11 -5.54 -19.91 21.15
C GLY A 11 -4.77 -18.61 20.94
N TYR A 12 -3.56 -18.66 20.35
CA TYR A 12 -2.90 -17.46 19.86
C TYR A 12 -3.57 -17.01 18.57
N THR A 13 -4.03 -15.76 18.55
CA THR A 13 -4.51 -15.10 17.35
C THR A 13 -3.43 -14.11 16.92
N GLY A 14 -2.95 -14.24 15.69
CA GLY A 14 -2.04 -13.25 15.12
C GLY A 14 -2.71 -11.88 15.10
N LYS A 15 -1.93 -10.83 15.38
CA LYS A 15 -2.36 -9.46 15.12
C LYS A 15 -1.87 -9.10 13.74
N ASP A 16 -2.79 -8.67 12.90
CA ASP A 16 -2.41 -7.98 11.67
C ASP A 16 -1.74 -6.66 12.06
N HIS A 17 -0.47 -6.50 11.70
CA HIS A 17 0.31 -5.31 12.00
C HIS A 17 -0.17 -4.09 11.21
N ASP A 18 -0.87 -4.33 10.11
CA ASP A 18 -1.46 -3.31 9.25
C ASP A 18 -2.93 -3.05 9.61
N TRP A 19 -3.44 -3.61 10.72
CA TRP A 19 -4.78 -3.32 11.23
C TRP A 19 -4.80 -2.05 12.10
N PRO A 20 -5.76 -1.13 11.89
CA PRO A 20 -6.89 -1.22 10.95
C PRO A 20 -6.47 -1.03 9.49
N ILE A 21 -7.15 -1.74 8.59
CA ILE A 21 -6.99 -1.58 7.14
C ILE A 21 -7.09 -0.09 6.81
N LYS A 22 -6.01 0.47 6.27
CA LYS A 22 -5.99 1.86 5.83
C LYS A 22 -6.99 2.06 4.69
N PRO A 23 -7.76 3.16 4.67
CA PRO A 23 -8.63 3.47 3.55
C PRO A 23 -7.81 3.56 2.26
N GLU A 24 -8.42 3.17 1.14
CA GLU A 24 -7.73 3.10 -0.16
C GLU A 24 -7.05 4.42 -0.53
N ALA A 25 -7.69 5.55 -0.24
CA ALA A 25 -7.17 6.89 -0.51
C ALA A 25 -5.83 7.20 0.20
N GLU A 26 -5.51 6.57 1.33
CA GLU A 26 -4.25 6.80 2.04
C GLU A 26 -3.03 6.20 1.31
N HIS A 27 -3.26 5.28 0.38
CA HIS A 27 -2.20 4.69 -0.44
C HIS A 27 -1.75 5.61 -1.58
N PHE A 28 -2.57 6.59 -1.95
CA PHE A 28 -2.23 7.54 -3.00
C PHE A 28 -1.55 8.79 -2.44
N GLU A 29 -0.73 9.43 -3.25
CA GLU A 29 -0.14 10.73 -2.97
C GLU A 29 -0.21 11.63 -4.19
N HIS A 30 -0.55 12.90 -3.96
CA HIS A 30 -0.62 13.90 -5.00
C HIS A 30 0.76 14.47 -5.29
N CYS A 31 1.26 14.29 -6.52
CA CYS A 31 2.55 14.85 -6.89
C CYS A 31 2.45 16.37 -7.12
N PRO A 32 3.20 17.21 -6.39
CA PRO A 32 3.17 18.67 -6.58
C PRO A 32 3.89 19.12 -7.86
N VAL A 33 4.66 18.25 -8.52
CA VAL A 33 5.43 18.57 -9.73
C VAL A 33 4.57 18.42 -10.98
N CYS A 34 3.95 17.25 -11.16
CA CYS A 34 3.18 16.95 -12.37
C CYS A 34 1.65 16.94 -12.14
N GLY A 35 1.20 16.99 -10.89
CA GLY A 35 -0.22 16.99 -10.52
C GLY A 35 -0.91 15.63 -10.60
N GLN A 36 -0.18 14.55 -10.88
CA GLN A 36 -0.71 13.19 -10.91
C GLN A 36 -0.71 12.58 -9.51
N ASP A 37 -1.80 11.89 -9.17
CA ASP A 37 -1.84 11.02 -8.00
C ASP A 37 -1.15 9.70 -8.33
N PHE A 38 -0.28 9.22 -7.45
CA PHE A 38 0.43 7.97 -7.62
C PHE A 38 0.28 7.04 -6.41
N ASP A 39 0.31 5.73 -6.64
CA ASP A 39 0.22 4.74 -5.56
C ASP A 39 1.58 4.56 -4.90
N LYS A 40 1.68 4.92 -3.60
CA LYS A 40 2.91 4.77 -2.80
C LYS A 40 3.31 3.31 -2.57
N ARG A 41 2.44 2.35 -2.86
CA ARG A 41 2.74 0.91 -2.80
C ARG A 41 3.40 0.42 -4.08
N ASP A 42 3.26 1.15 -5.18
CA ASP A 42 3.94 0.87 -6.44
C ASP A 42 5.32 1.55 -6.44
N LEU A 43 6.36 0.77 -6.16
CA LEU A 43 7.73 1.27 -6.13
C LEU A 43 8.17 1.91 -7.45
N GLY A 44 7.67 1.43 -8.60
CA GLY A 44 7.96 2.01 -9.90
C GLY A 44 7.43 3.43 -10.02
N GLN A 45 6.18 3.64 -9.57
CA GLN A 45 5.59 4.98 -9.52
C GLN A 45 6.32 5.89 -8.52
N VAL A 46 6.66 5.40 -7.33
CA VAL A 46 7.41 6.16 -6.32
C VAL A 46 8.76 6.64 -6.88
N LEU A 47 9.52 5.75 -7.51
CA LEU A 47 10.83 6.09 -8.06
C LEU A 47 10.73 7.06 -9.25
N HIS A 48 9.71 6.91 -10.10
CA HIS A 48 9.46 7.87 -11.19
C HIS A 48 9.15 9.28 -10.66
N HIS A 49 8.32 9.38 -9.61
CA HIS A 49 7.94 10.67 -9.02
C HIS A 49 9.03 11.29 -8.12
N ALA A 50 10.07 10.52 -7.77
CA ALA A 50 11.23 11.04 -7.05
C ALA A 50 12.15 11.89 -7.95
N GLU A 51 12.11 11.71 -9.27
CA GLU A 51 12.90 12.50 -10.22
C GLU A 51 12.30 13.90 -10.40
N PRO A 52 13.04 15.01 -10.25
CA PRO A 52 12.45 16.36 -10.21
C PRO A 52 11.82 16.85 -11.52
N GLU A 53 12.16 16.26 -12.67
CA GLU A 53 11.69 16.68 -14.00
C GLU A 53 10.85 15.60 -14.70
N HIS A 54 10.18 14.73 -13.93
CA HIS A 54 9.31 13.69 -14.48
C HIS A 54 8.04 14.27 -15.13
N GLN A 55 7.53 13.57 -16.14
CA GLN A 55 6.22 13.82 -16.75
C GLN A 55 5.18 12.84 -16.20
N PRO A 56 3.88 13.16 -16.27
CA PRO A 56 2.82 12.22 -15.88
C PRO A 56 2.97 10.86 -16.57
N LEU A 57 2.82 9.77 -15.80
CA LEU A 57 2.73 8.42 -16.32
C LEU A 57 1.40 8.23 -17.08
N PRO A 58 1.40 7.46 -18.19
CA PRO A 58 0.17 7.11 -18.89
C PRO A 58 -0.84 6.44 -17.95
N VAL A 59 -2.09 6.89 -17.98
CA VAL A 59 -3.17 6.24 -17.25
C VAL A 59 -3.60 5.04 -18.10
N GLU A 60 -3.16 3.84 -17.73
CA GLU A 60 -3.73 2.63 -18.33
C GLU A 60 -5.19 2.52 -17.85
N GLN A 61 -6.12 2.41 -18.81
CA GLN A 61 -7.57 2.43 -18.59
C GLN A 61 -8.11 1.13 -18.01
#